data_AF-A0A8B8I6C4-F1
#
_entry.id   AF-A0A8B8I6C4-F1
#
_cell.length_a   1.000
_cell.length_b   1.000
_cell.length_c   1.000
_cell.angle_alpha   90.00
_cell.angle_beta   90.00
_cell.angle_gamma   90.00
#
_symmetry.space_group_name_H-M   'P 1'
#
loop_
_entity.id
_entity.type
_entity.pdbx_description
1 polymer ?
#
loop_
_entity_poly.entity_id
_entity_poly.type
_entity_poly.pdbx_seq_one_letter_code
_entity_poly.pdbx_strand_id
1 'polypeptide(L)'
;MFVTEATIDSGRYTTNSKSIEFGPWHISYDISCILPSVCSTKVVCERNDNQFCQFCIYSKELSLPHFPDMVFPKNVLNLEHKSGTKIQFTPLDALRRVSSKVQAIEVACAEAWLESRPDAAKPKKTFDWTFSTDYKGTLSENITIEPTDETINFDLLKRKDQILFYHDLTLFEDELHDHGISKLSVKIRVMPSYWFVLLRHFLRVDDVLVRSHETRMFHMLNSDYVLREYTIKEARAEDINIPTSQMKEADDVIPILPVKEKIMEKLIVNLENN
;
A
#
# COMPACT_ATOMS: atom_id res chain seq x y z
N MET A 1 -23.40 11.72 -10.94
CA MET A 1 -22.48 10.86 -10.15
C MET A 1 -23.31 9.73 -9.59
N PHE A 2 -22.94 8.48 -9.85
CA PHE A 2 -23.69 7.31 -9.41
C PHE A 2 -22.74 6.41 -8.61
N VAL A 3 -23.16 6.00 -7.42
CA VAL A 3 -22.46 4.98 -6.62
C VAL A 3 -23.17 3.66 -6.83
N THR A 4 -22.42 2.61 -7.15
CA THR A 4 -22.96 1.26 -7.27
C THR A 4 -22.40 0.38 -6.16
N GLU A 5 -23.24 -0.49 -5.62
CA GLU A 5 -22.88 -1.50 -4.63
C GLU A 5 -23.20 -2.87 -5.21
N ALA A 6 -22.21 -3.76 -5.19
CA ALA A 6 -22.41 -5.15 -5.57
C ALA A 6 -21.92 -6.06 -4.43
N THR A 7 -22.78 -7.00 -4.04
CA THR A 7 -22.42 -8.06 -3.10
C THR A 7 -22.48 -9.37 -3.87
N ILE A 8 -21.31 -9.98 -4.11
CA ILE A 8 -21.22 -11.27 -4.78
C ILE A 8 -21.00 -12.33 -3.70
N ASP A 9 -22.06 -13.10 -3.42
CA ASP A 9 -22.01 -14.20 -2.45
C ASP A 9 -21.39 -15.44 -3.10
N SER A 10 -20.10 -15.66 -2.82
CA SER A 10 -19.36 -16.84 -3.27
C SER A 10 -19.27 -17.88 -2.15
N GLY A 11 -20.40 -18.21 -1.51
CA GLY A 11 -20.61 -19.42 -0.71
C GLY A 11 -19.79 -19.61 0.58
N ARG A 12 -18.75 -18.80 0.85
CA ARG A 12 -18.00 -18.79 2.13
C ARG A 12 -17.46 -17.43 2.57
N TYR A 13 -17.41 -16.41 1.71
CA TYR A 13 -16.98 -15.05 2.08
C TYR A 13 -17.69 -14.01 1.21
N THR A 14 -18.24 -12.97 1.83
CA THR A 14 -18.83 -11.81 1.14
C THR A 14 -17.71 -10.93 0.60
N THR A 15 -17.60 -10.80 -0.71
CA THR A 15 -16.77 -9.74 -1.31
C THR A 15 -17.68 -8.52 -1.45
N ASN A 16 -17.37 -7.47 -0.69
CA ASN A 16 -18.07 -6.21 -0.78
C ASN A 16 -17.30 -5.32 -1.72
N SER A 17 -17.93 -4.93 -2.83
CA SER A 17 -17.37 -3.98 -3.77
C SER A 17 -18.27 -2.77 -3.92
N LYS A 18 -17.65 -1.60 -4.00
CA LYS A 18 -18.33 -0.35 -4.32
C LYS A 18 -17.56 0.38 -5.39
N SER A 19 -18.27 1.15 -6.21
CA SER A 19 -17.65 2.01 -7.20
C SER A 19 -18.36 3.35 -7.34
N ILE A 20 -17.65 4.31 -7.92
CA ILE A 20 -18.15 5.64 -8.25
C ILE A 20 -17.54 6.13 -9.56
N GLU A 21 -18.35 6.80 -10.36
CA GLU A 21 -17.90 7.54 -11.53
C GLU A 21 -17.50 8.98 -11.14
N PHE A 22 -16.27 9.38 -11.45
CA PHE A 22 -15.77 10.74 -11.29
C PHE A 22 -15.14 11.24 -12.59
N GLY A 23 -15.88 12.04 -13.36
CA GLY A 23 -15.41 12.55 -14.65
C GLY A 23 -15.08 11.41 -15.62
N PRO A 24 -13.81 11.25 -16.04
CA PRO A 24 -13.38 10.13 -16.86
C PRO A 24 -12.87 8.91 -16.07
N TRP A 25 -12.92 8.95 -14.73
CA TRP A 25 -12.43 7.88 -13.87
C TRP A 25 -13.57 7.04 -13.30
N HIS A 26 -13.49 5.74 -13.50
CA HIS A 26 -14.20 4.72 -12.74
C HIS A 26 -13.34 4.31 -11.54
N ILE A 27 -13.79 4.64 -10.33
CA ILE A 27 -13.07 4.34 -9.09
C ILE A 27 -13.82 3.24 -8.37
N SER A 28 -13.15 2.13 -8.09
CA SER A 28 -13.74 0.98 -7.39
C SER A 28 -12.81 0.40 -6.35
N TYR A 29 -13.38 -0.27 -5.37
CA TYR A 29 -12.62 -1.10 -4.46
C TYR A 29 -13.31 -2.44 -4.19
N ASP A 30 -12.49 -3.42 -3.82
CA ASP A 30 -12.90 -4.73 -3.35
C ASP A 30 -12.37 -4.95 -1.93
N ILE A 31 -13.15 -5.65 -1.10
CA ILE A 31 -12.75 -6.06 0.26
C ILE A 31 -12.89 -7.57 0.38
N SER A 32 -11.90 -8.23 1.00
CA SER A 32 -11.95 -9.65 1.34
C SER A 32 -11.44 -9.97 2.73
N CYS A 33 -11.57 -11.25 3.10
CA CYS A 33 -10.90 -11.83 4.26
C CYS A 33 -9.38 -11.95 4.06
N ILE A 34 -8.70 -12.29 5.15
CA ILE A 34 -7.25 -12.56 5.18
C ILE A 34 -6.93 -13.82 4.35
N LEU A 35 -5.72 -13.82 3.77
CA LEU A 35 -5.12 -14.93 3.05
C LEU A 35 -5.04 -16.17 3.96
N PRO A 36 -5.57 -17.33 3.54
CA PRO A 36 -5.41 -18.56 4.29
C PRO A 36 -3.92 -18.95 4.42
N SER A 37 -3.52 -19.45 5.58
CA SER A 37 -2.15 -19.89 5.87
C SER A 37 -1.73 -21.18 5.14
N VAL A 38 -2.69 -21.87 4.52
CA VAL A 38 -2.46 -23.12 3.79
C VAL A 38 -3.25 -23.14 2.49
N CYS A 39 -2.76 -23.93 1.53
CA CYS A 39 -3.47 -24.20 0.29
C CYS A 39 -4.83 -24.85 0.59
N SER A 40 -5.91 -24.19 0.14
CA SER A 40 -7.29 -24.68 0.31
C SER A 40 -7.67 -25.79 -0.67
N THR A 41 -6.94 -25.92 -1.79
CA THR A 41 -7.26 -26.86 -2.87
C THR A 41 -6.00 -27.57 -3.39
N LYS A 42 -5.31 -28.33 -2.52
CA LYS A 42 -4.04 -29.02 -2.87
C LYS A 42 -4.12 -29.80 -4.19
N VAL A 43 -5.17 -30.60 -4.36
CA VAL A 43 -5.40 -31.43 -5.56
C VAL A 43 -5.53 -30.61 -6.85
N VAL A 44 -6.05 -29.38 -6.78
CA VAL A 44 -6.17 -28.49 -7.95
C VAL A 44 -4.85 -27.75 -8.16
N CYS A 45 -4.26 -27.21 -7.09
CA CYS A 45 -3.02 -26.44 -7.17
C CYS A 45 -1.80 -27.27 -7.60
N GLU A 46 -1.85 -28.59 -7.45
CA GLU A 46 -0.82 -29.52 -7.94
C GLU A 46 -0.90 -29.81 -9.45
N ARG A 47 -2.07 -29.60 -10.08
CA ARG A 47 -2.28 -29.89 -11.52
C ARG A 47 -1.58 -28.93 -12.47
N ASN A 48 -1.09 -27.81 -11.95
CA ASN A 48 -0.31 -26.81 -12.68
C ASN A 48 -1.04 -26.24 -13.91
N ASP A 49 -2.36 -26.13 -13.84
CA ASP A 49 -3.28 -25.68 -14.91
C ASP A 49 -3.70 -24.20 -14.74
N ASN A 50 -2.84 -23.39 -14.11
CA ASN A 50 -3.07 -21.97 -13.78
C ASN A 50 -4.29 -21.68 -12.88
N GLN A 51 -4.99 -22.69 -12.35
CA GLN A 51 -6.10 -22.52 -11.40
C GLN A 51 -5.62 -22.64 -9.95
N PHE A 52 -4.70 -21.76 -9.56
CA PHE A 52 -4.15 -21.77 -8.21
C PHE A 52 -5.09 -21.05 -7.22
N CYS A 53 -5.17 -21.57 -5.99
CA CYS A 53 -5.75 -20.81 -4.89
C CYS A 53 -4.86 -19.60 -4.54
N GLN A 54 -5.43 -18.59 -3.87
CA GLN A 54 -4.72 -17.35 -3.51
C GLN A 54 -3.39 -17.62 -2.77
N PHE A 55 -3.37 -18.56 -1.83
CA PHE A 55 -2.14 -18.93 -1.13
C PHE A 55 -1.06 -19.44 -2.10
N CYS A 56 -1.42 -20.32 -3.04
CA CYS A 56 -0.47 -20.83 -4.02
C CYS A 56 -0.02 -19.78 -5.05
N ILE A 57 -0.87 -18.81 -5.39
CA ILE A 57 -0.47 -17.66 -6.23
C ILE A 57 0.63 -16.88 -5.50
N TYR A 58 0.36 -16.47 -4.25
CA TYR A 58 1.33 -15.71 -3.45
C TYR A 58 2.63 -16.50 -3.25
N SER A 59 2.56 -17.78 -2.89
CA SER A 59 3.76 -18.62 -2.69
C SER A 59 4.57 -18.88 -3.96
N LYS A 60 3.96 -18.80 -5.14
CA LYS A 60 4.68 -18.96 -6.42
C LYS A 60 5.29 -17.65 -6.90
N GLU A 61 4.56 -16.55 -6.75
CA GLU A 61 5.00 -15.24 -7.22
C GLU A 61 5.98 -14.54 -6.28
N LEU A 62 5.87 -14.80 -4.97
CA LEU A 62 6.69 -14.15 -3.95
C LEU A 62 7.75 -15.12 -3.45
N SER A 63 9.01 -14.73 -3.58
CA SER A 63 10.15 -15.46 -3.01
C SER A 63 10.42 -14.99 -1.58
N LEU A 64 9.40 -15.03 -0.72
CA LEU A 64 9.47 -14.65 0.69
C LEU A 64 9.54 -15.90 1.58
N PRO A 65 10.30 -15.89 2.70
CA PRO A 65 10.36 -17.01 3.63
C PRO A 65 9.04 -17.21 4.40
N HIS A 66 8.34 -16.12 4.67
CA HIS A 66 7.01 -16.06 5.28
C HIS A 66 6.26 -14.81 4.79
N PHE A 67 4.93 -14.81 4.91
CA PHE A 67 4.07 -13.65 4.61
C PHE A 67 3.81 -12.83 5.88
N PRO A 68 3.38 -11.56 5.73
CA PRO A 68 2.77 -10.82 6.83
C PRO A 68 1.67 -11.61 7.53
N ASP A 69 1.50 -11.42 8.84
CA ASP A 69 0.45 -12.06 9.65
C ASP A 69 -0.94 -11.95 9.00
N MET A 70 -1.24 -10.77 8.45
CA MET A 70 -2.51 -10.46 7.81
C MET A 70 -2.28 -9.91 6.41
N VAL A 71 -2.45 -10.74 5.38
CA VAL A 71 -2.50 -10.28 3.98
C VAL A 71 -3.94 -10.31 3.49
N PHE A 72 -4.42 -9.26 2.83
CA PHE A 72 -5.78 -9.19 2.30
C PHE A 72 -5.77 -9.31 0.77
N PRO A 73 -5.73 -10.53 0.20
CA PRO A 73 -5.29 -10.76 -1.17
C PRO A 73 -6.20 -10.15 -2.24
N LYS A 74 -7.47 -9.91 -1.92
CA LYS A 74 -8.43 -9.26 -2.83
C LYS A 74 -8.82 -7.86 -2.37
N ASN A 75 -8.12 -7.27 -1.40
CA ASN A 75 -8.25 -5.84 -1.15
C ASN A 75 -7.56 -5.11 -2.30
N VAL A 76 -8.35 -4.52 -3.18
CA VAL A 76 -7.87 -3.83 -4.37
C VAL A 76 -8.56 -2.47 -4.44
N LEU A 77 -7.77 -1.41 -4.60
CA LEU A 77 -8.28 -0.12 -5.08
C LEU A 77 -7.92 0.01 -6.55
N ASN A 78 -8.92 0.26 -7.40
CA ASN A 78 -8.77 0.40 -8.84
C ASN A 78 -9.28 1.77 -9.28
N LEU A 79 -8.43 2.51 -9.99
CA LEU A 79 -8.79 3.73 -10.69
C LEU A 79 -8.59 3.49 -12.18
N GLU A 80 -9.69 3.38 -12.91
CA GLU A 80 -9.69 3.11 -14.34
C GLU A 80 -10.19 4.33 -15.10
N HIS A 81 -9.35 4.86 -15.99
CA HIS A 81 -9.72 5.95 -16.87
C HIS A 81 -10.44 5.41 -18.10
N LYS A 82 -11.32 6.21 -18.72
CA LYS A 82 -12.04 5.86 -19.96
C LYS A 82 -11.13 5.50 -21.15
N SER A 83 -9.85 5.87 -21.11
CA SER A 83 -8.84 5.45 -22.09
C SER A 83 -8.37 4.00 -21.91
N GLY A 84 -8.81 3.30 -20.87
CA GLY A 84 -8.30 1.98 -20.47
C GLY A 84 -7.07 2.04 -19.57
N THR A 85 -6.53 3.23 -19.29
CA THR A 85 -5.45 3.43 -18.30
C THR A 85 -5.90 3.05 -16.90
N LYS A 86 -5.07 2.33 -16.14
CA LYS A 86 -5.38 1.86 -14.79
C LYS A 86 -4.28 2.21 -13.80
N ILE A 87 -4.70 2.63 -12.62
CA ILE A 87 -3.88 2.75 -11.43
C ILE A 87 -4.48 1.79 -10.40
N GLN A 88 -3.72 0.78 -10.00
CA GLN A 88 -4.16 -0.25 -9.09
C GLN A 88 -3.29 -0.31 -7.84
N PHE A 89 -3.90 -0.64 -6.72
CA PHE A 89 -3.19 -0.88 -5.47
C PHE A 89 -3.52 -2.30 -4.99
N THR A 90 -2.53 -3.19 -5.06
CA THR A 90 -2.70 -4.60 -4.68
C THR A 90 -1.64 -5.01 -3.65
N PRO A 91 -1.96 -5.94 -2.71
CA PRO A 91 -0.98 -6.45 -1.76
C PRO A 91 0.11 -7.26 -2.46
N LEU A 92 -0.25 -8.00 -3.51
CA LEU A 92 0.67 -8.86 -4.24
C LEU A 92 1.80 -8.05 -4.90
N ASP A 93 1.46 -6.98 -5.61
CA ASP A 93 2.47 -6.12 -6.24
C ASP A 93 3.32 -5.39 -5.19
N ALA A 94 2.71 -4.96 -4.09
CA ALA A 94 3.41 -4.33 -2.99
C ALA A 94 4.43 -5.28 -2.32
N LEU A 95 4.05 -6.54 -2.08
CA LEU A 95 4.93 -7.57 -1.52
C LEU A 95 5.97 -8.06 -2.53
N ARG A 96 5.68 -7.99 -3.83
CA ARG A 96 6.69 -8.28 -4.87
C ARG A 96 7.88 -7.33 -4.76
N ARG A 97 7.64 -6.05 -4.45
CA ARG A 97 8.70 -5.06 -4.18
C ARG A 97 9.54 -5.38 -2.95
N VAL A 98 8.95 -5.99 -1.92
CA VAL A 98 9.68 -6.50 -0.75
C VAL A 98 10.56 -7.67 -1.16
N SER A 99 9.99 -8.65 -1.88
CA SER A 99 10.69 -9.85 -2.33
C SER A 99 11.91 -9.53 -3.22
N SER A 100 11.81 -8.52 -4.09
CA SER A 100 12.93 -8.09 -4.94
C SER A 100 14.08 -7.44 -4.16
N LYS A 101 13.82 -6.88 -2.98
CA LYS A 101 14.84 -6.21 -2.13
C LYS A 101 15.62 -7.15 -1.23
N VAL A 102 15.22 -8.42 -1.12
CA VAL A 102 15.87 -9.44 -0.26
C VAL A 102 17.35 -9.68 -0.63
N GLN A 103 17.79 -9.26 -1.82
CA GLN A 103 19.21 -9.31 -2.20
C GLN A 103 20.01 -8.04 -1.86
N ALA A 104 19.38 -6.94 -1.44
CA ALA A 104 20.00 -5.60 -1.45
C ALA A 104 19.98 -4.83 -0.10
N ILE A 105 19.41 -5.36 0.99
CA ILE A 105 19.36 -4.61 2.26
C ILE A 105 20.52 -5.02 3.16
N GLU A 106 21.58 -4.20 3.12
CA GLU A 106 22.64 -4.16 4.14
C GLU A 106 22.10 -3.54 5.44
N VAL A 107 21.94 -4.39 6.46
CA VAL A 107 22.69 -4.30 7.74
C VAL A 107 22.75 -2.92 8.43
N ALA A 108 21.62 -2.39 8.92
CA ALA A 108 21.66 -1.34 9.96
C ALA A 108 20.54 -1.53 11.01
N CYS A 109 19.31 -1.81 10.57
CA CYS A 109 18.20 -2.03 11.49
C CYS A 109 18.24 -3.44 12.11
N ALA A 110 18.72 -4.45 11.36
CA ALA A 110 18.88 -5.81 11.87
C ALA A 110 19.98 -5.89 12.94
N GLU A 111 21.05 -5.11 12.81
CA GLU A 111 22.11 -5.00 13.81
C GLU A 111 21.61 -4.28 15.06
N ALA A 112 20.96 -3.13 14.95
CA ALA A 112 20.39 -2.43 16.12
C ALA A 112 19.32 -3.29 16.86
N TRP A 113 18.52 -4.07 16.13
CA TRP A 113 17.57 -5.02 16.72
C TRP A 113 18.28 -6.20 17.41
N LEU A 114 19.38 -6.70 16.85
CA LEU A 114 20.23 -7.73 17.49
C LEU A 114 21.01 -7.16 18.69
N GLU A 115 21.50 -5.94 18.61
CA GLU A 115 22.28 -5.24 19.66
C GLU A 115 21.40 -4.90 20.86
N SER A 116 20.13 -4.54 20.64
CA SER A 116 19.16 -4.38 21.72
C SER A 116 18.73 -5.71 22.35
N ARG A 117 19.09 -6.88 21.76
CA ARG A 117 18.62 -8.21 22.19
C ARG A 117 19.69 -9.32 22.03
N PRO A 118 20.65 -9.43 22.96
CA PRO A 118 21.73 -10.41 22.87
C PRO A 118 21.27 -11.89 22.93
N ASP A 119 20.06 -12.17 23.44
CA ASP A 119 19.49 -13.52 23.56
C ASP A 119 18.71 -13.99 22.32
N ALA A 120 18.50 -13.13 21.32
CA ALA A 120 17.80 -13.51 20.09
C ALA A 120 18.72 -14.35 19.18
N ALA A 121 18.30 -15.56 18.83
CA ALA A 121 19.06 -16.43 17.92
C ALA A 121 19.32 -15.71 16.58
N LYS A 122 20.59 -15.60 16.17
CA LYS A 122 20.99 -14.98 14.90
C LYS A 122 20.20 -15.61 13.74
N PRO A 123 19.33 -14.86 13.04
CA PRO A 123 18.59 -15.42 11.91
C PRO A 123 19.59 -15.74 10.77
N LYS A 124 19.57 -17.00 10.32
CA LYS A 124 20.28 -17.43 9.11
C LYS A 124 19.55 -16.85 7.89
N LYS A 125 20.30 -16.07 7.08
CA LYS A 125 19.88 -15.21 5.96
C LYS A 125 19.18 -13.91 6.40
N THR A 126 19.77 -12.79 5.98
CA THR A 126 19.31 -11.40 6.17
C THR A 126 18.06 -11.14 5.33
N PHE A 127 16.92 -11.64 5.78
CA PHE A 127 15.63 -11.28 5.23
C PHE A 127 15.11 -10.02 5.92
N ASP A 128 14.53 -9.10 5.14
CA ASP A 128 13.82 -7.94 5.68
C ASP A 128 12.45 -8.38 6.23
N TRP A 129 12.44 -8.73 7.53
CA TRP A 129 11.22 -9.08 8.27
C TRP A 129 10.30 -7.88 8.51
N THR A 130 10.71 -6.67 8.14
CA THR A 130 9.88 -5.46 8.31
C THR A 130 8.88 -5.25 7.18
N PHE A 131 8.97 -6.04 6.10
CA PHE A 131 8.14 -5.91 4.90
C PHE A 131 8.14 -4.48 4.30
N SER A 132 9.28 -3.79 4.39
CA SER A 132 9.43 -2.42 3.90
C SER A 132 9.29 -2.36 2.37
N THR A 133 8.31 -1.59 1.89
CA THR A 133 8.02 -1.50 0.45
C THR A 133 8.06 -0.05 -0.05
N ASP A 134 8.66 0.16 -1.21
CA ASP A 134 8.68 1.45 -1.92
C ASP A 134 7.57 1.54 -3.00
N TYR A 135 6.58 0.66 -2.89
CA TYR A 135 5.45 0.56 -3.81
C TYR A 135 4.69 1.88 -3.91
N LYS A 136 4.41 2.32 -5.14
CA LYS A 136 3.76 3.61 -5.46
C LYS A 136 2.44 3.42 -6.22
N GLY A 137 1.86 2.22 -6.15
CA GLY A 137 0.78 1.77 -7.03
C GLY A 137 1.31 1.10 -8.31
N THR A 138 0.49 0.22 -8.86
CA THR A 138 0.70 -0.47 -10.14
C THR A 138 0.07 0.37 -11.24
N LEU A 139 0.89 0.82 -12.18
CA LEU A 139 0.47 1.66 -13.30
C LEU A 139 0.37 0.82 -14.58
N SER A 140 -0.62 1.10 -15.42
CA SER A 140 -0.66 0.57 -16.79
C SER A 140 0.42 1.20 -17.67
N GLU A 141 0.80 0.50 -18.75
CA GLU A 141 1.90 0.90 -19.65
C GLU A 141 1.67 2.24 -20.37
N ASN A 142 0.42 2.66 -20.50
CA ASN A 142 0.03 3.91 -21.16
C ASN A 142 0.10 5.16 -20.26
N ILE A 143 0.71 5.07 -19.06
CA ILE A 143 0.98 6.24 -18.20
C ILE A 143 2.43 6.69 -18.41
N THR A 144 2.61 7.94 -18.86
CA THR A 144 3.93 8.57 -18.87
C THR A 144 4.17 9.27 -17.54
N ILE A 145 5.33 9.02 -16.94
CA ILE A 145 5.76 9.62 -15.67
C ILE A 145 6.74 10.75 -16.00
N GLU A 146 6.43 11.97 -15.56
CA GLU A 146 7.29 13.13 -15.73
C GLU A 146 7.64 13.77 -14.38
N PRO A 147 8.91 14.12 -14.11
CA PRO A 147 9.25 14.86 -12.89
C PRO A 147 8.60 16.25 -12.91
N THR A 148 8.21 16.76 -11.74
CA THR A 148 7.60 18.09 -11.65
C THR A 148 7.95 18.78 -10.34
N ASP A 149 7.92 20.12 -10.33
CA ASP A 149 7.98 20.92 -9.11
C ASP A 149 6.57 21.25 -8.57
N GLU A 150 5.51 20.82 -9.27
CA GLU A 150 4.14 21.09 -8.86
C GLU A 150 3.75 20.28 -7.61
N THR A 151 3.28 20.99 -6.58
CA THR A 151 2.89 20.40 -5.30
C THR A 151 1.39 20.25 -5.14
N ILE A 152 0.96 19.21 -4.42
CA ILE A 152 -0.44 19.03 -4.04
C ILE A 152 -0.89 20.21 -3.17
N ASN A 153 -1.96 20.88 -3.57
CA ASN A 153 -2.52 21.99 -2.81
C ASN A 153 -3.29 21.49 -1.57
N PHE A 154 -2.60 21.43 -0.43
CA PHE A 154 -3.17 20.97 0.84
C PHE A 154 -4.28 21.88 1.38
N ASP A 155 -4.38 23.14 0.96
CA ASP A 155 -5.46 24.01 1.41
C ASP A 155 -6.80 23.61 0.79
N LEU A 156 -6.80 22.99 -0.39
CA LEU A 156 -7.98 22.34 -0.95
C LEU A 156 -8.40 21.11 -0.13
N LEU A 157 -7.43 20.35 0.41
CA LEU A 157 -7.67 19.15 1.20
C LEU A 157 -8.25 19.44 2.60
N LYS A 158 -8.03 20.66 3.11
CA LYS A 158 -8.56 21.13 4.41
C LYS A 158 -9.99 21.67 4.32
N ARG A 159 -10.51 21.92 3.12
CA ARG A 159 -11.89 22.39 2.95
C ARG A 159 -12.86 21.32 3.41
N LYS A 160 -13.95 21.75 4.06
CA LYS A 160 -15.01 20.87 4.55
C LYS A 160 -16.04 20.60 3.44
N ASP A 161 -15.56 20.12 2.31
CA ASP A 161 -16.42 19.71 1.20
C ASP A 161 -17.02 18.33 1.50
N GLN A 162 -18.19 18.06 0.94
CA GLN A 162 -18.86 16.76 1.08
C GLN A 162 -18.00 15.66 0.44
N ILE A 163 -17.70 14.62 1.21
CA ILE A 163 -17.04 13.43 0.68
C ILE A 163 -18.09 12.58 -0.04
N LEU A 164 -17.90 12.38 -1.35
CA LEU A 164 -18.83 11.64 -2.20
C LEU A 164 -18.54 10.13 -2.17
N PHE A 165 -17.26 9.78 -2.00
CA PHE A 165 -16.81 8.40 -1.86
C PHE A 165 -15.58 8.35 -0.96
N TYR A 166 -15.57 7.38 -0.04
CA TYR A 166 -14.48 7.17 0.89
C TYR A 166 -14.27 5.70 1.14
N HIS A 167 -13.00 5.29 1.15
CA HIS A 167 -12.64 3.99 1.69
C HIS A 167 -11.19 3.95 2.19
N ASP A 168 -10.94 3.08 3.15
CA ASP A 168 -9.62 2.80 3.74
C ASP A 168 -9.39 1.28 3.70
N LEU A 169 -8.48 0.84 2.83
CA LEU A 169 -8.17 -0.57 2.59
C LEU A 169 -6.82 -0.90 3.22
N THR A 170 -6.80 -1.80 4.19
CA THR A 170 -5.57 -2.47 4.60
C THR A 170 -5.18 -3.50 3.53
N LEU A 171 -3.97 -3.42 2.97
CA LEU A 171 -3.45 -4.39 2.00
C LEU A 171 -2.74 -5.54 2.73
N PHE A 172 -1.86 -5.20 3.67
CA PHE A 172 -1.28 -6.16 4.60
C PHE A 172 -0.89 -5.50 5.92
N GLU A 173 -0.76 -6.32 6.95
CA GLU A 173 -0.36 -5.93 8.31
C GLU A 173 0.41 -7.09 8.97
N ASP A 174 1.41 -6.75 9.78
CA ASP A 174 2.26 -7.66 10.54
C ASP A 174 2.60 -7.04 11.89
N GLU A 175 2.53 -7.83 12.97
CA GLU A 175 2.81 -7.37 14.33
C GLU A 175 4.29 -7.57 14.72
N LEU A 176 5.12 -8.02 13.79
CA LEU A 176 6.55 -8.18 13.94
C LEU A 176 6.91 -9.05 15.16
N HIS A 177 6.10 -10.07 15.43
CA HIS A 177 6.17 -10.91 16.64
C HIS A 177 6.08 -10.10 17.94
N ASP A 178 5.08 -9.21 18.05
CA ASP A 178 4.87 -8.32 19.21
C ASP A 178 6.02 -7.32 19.44
N HIS A 179 6.76 -6.96 18.39
CA HIS A 179 7.90 -6.03 18.47
C HIS A 179 7.72 -4.79 17.60
N GLY A 180 6.49 -4.53 17.17
CA GLY A 180 6.15 -3.33 16.45
C GLY A 180 4.93 -3.54 15.56
N ILE A 181 4.91 -2.80 14.46
CA ILE A 181 3.87 -2.94 13.44
C ILE A 181 4.46 -2.60 12.07
N SER A 182 4.13 -3.42 11.07
CA SER A 182 4.32 -3.11 9.66
C SER A 182 2.98 -3.18 8.97
N LYS A 183 2.50 -2.05 8.47
CA LYS A 183 1.17 -1.92 7.88
C LYS A 183 1.21 -1.17 6.57
N LEU A 184 0.61 -1.75 5.53
CA LEU A 184 0.35 -1.08 4.26
C LEU A 184 -1.15 -0.88 4.09
N SER A 185 -1.59 0.37 3.95
CA SER A 185 -2.99 0.70 3.68
C SER A 185 -3.12 1.74 2.57
N VAL A 186 -4.23 1.70 1.83
CA VAL A 186 -4.57 2.71 0.82
C VAL A 186 -5.93 3.34 1.11
N LYS A 187 -5.94 4.66 1.23
CA LYS A 187 -7.13 5.48 1.47
C LYS A 187 -7.51 6.22 0.19
N ILE A 188 -8.79 6.26 -0.15
CA ILE A 188 -9.34 7.05 -1.26
C ILE A 188 -10.40 8.02 -0.72
N ARG A 189 -10.35 9.27 -1.18
CA ARG A 189 -11.39 10.29 -0.99
C ARG A 189 -11.76 10.88 -2.34
N VAL A 190 -13.04 10.84 -2.70
CA VAL A 190 -13.57 11.54 -3.87
C VAL A 190 -14.43 12.69 -3.40
N MET A 191 -14.07 13.89 -3.83
CA MET A 191 -14.76 15.15 -3.60
C MET A 191 -15.48 15.59 -4.89
N PRO A 192 -16.31 16.64 -4.86
CA PRO A 192 -16.97 17.14 -6.08
C PRO A 192 -16.01 17.59 -7.17
N SER A 193 -14.81 18.07 -6.81
CA SER A 193 -13.84 18.68 -7.72
C SER A 193 -12.52 17.94 -7.87
N TYR A 194 -12.24 16.93 -7.05
CA TYR A 194 -11.01 16.15 -7.13
C TYR A 194 -11.17 14.78 -6.47
N TRP A 195 -10.25 13.86 -6.76
CA TRP A 195 -10.01 12.71 -5.89
C TRP A 195 -8.59 12.74 -5.33
N PHE A 196 -8.42 12.10 -4.18
CA PHE A 196 -7.15 12.01 -3.46
C PHE A 196 -6.95 10.59 -2.93
N VAL A 197 -5.80 10.00 -3.24
CA VAL A 197 -5.35 8.70 -2.72
C VAL A 197 -4.16 8.90 -1.80
N LEU A 198 -4.14 8.19 -0.68
CA LEU A 198 -2.99 8.04 0.20
C LEU A 198 -2.70 6.55 0.38
N LEU A 199 -1.66 6.06 -0.30
CA LEU A 199 -1.03 4.79 0.01
C LEU A 199 0.04 5.05 1.07
N ARG A 200 -0.01 4.33 2.18
CA ARG A 200 0.94 4.48 3.27
C ARG A 200 1.43 3.12 3.73
N HIS A 201 2.75 2.93 3.67
CA HIS A 201 3.44 1.95 4.50
C HIS A 201 3.88 2.64 5.79
N PHE A 202 3.50 2.08 6.93
CA PHE A 202 3.91 2.52 8.24
C PHE A 202 4.66 1.37 8.92
N LEU A 203 5.86 1.65 9.39
CA LEU A 203 6.71 0.73 10.11
C LEU A 203 7.11 1.36 11.43
N ARG A 204 6.81 0.68 12.52
CA ARG A 204 7.37 0.96 13.85
C ARG A 204 8.06 -0.32 14.30
N VAL A 205 9.34 -0.21 14.62
CA VAL A 205 10.05 -1.25 15.37
C VAL A 205 10.29 -0.69 16.75
N ASP A 206 9.70 -1.33 17.76
CA ASP A 206 9.69 -0.82 19.13
C ASP A 206 11.14 -0.58 19.61
N ASP A 207 11.36 0.61 20.18
CA ASP A 207 12.66 1.09 20.69
C ASP A 207 13.81 1.16 19.66
N VAL A 208 13.52 1.00 18.36
CA VAL A 208 14.54 1.05 17.29
C VAL A 208 14.28 2.23 16.34
N LEU A 209 13.19 2.20 15.57
CA LEU A 209 12.88 3.24 14.59
C LEU A 209 11.40 3.32 14.23
N VAL A 210 11.03 4.46 13.66
CA VAL A 210 9.73 4.68 13.01
C VAL A 210 9.97 5.20 11.60
N ARG A 211 9.33 4.56 10.62
CA ARG A 211 9.45 4.88 9.21
C ARG A 211 8.06 4.92 8.57
N SER A 212 7.88 5.83 7.63
CA SER A 212 6.69 5.87 6.78
C SER A 212 7.06 6.16 5.34
N HIS A 213 6.56 5.32 4.43
CA HIS A 213 6.55 5.59 2.99
C HIS A 213 5.14 5.98 2.58
N GLU A 214 4.97 7.20 2.10
CA GLU A 214 3.68 7.74 1.70
C GLU A 214 3.70 8.04 0.21
N THR A 215 2.77 7.45 -0.56
CA THR A 215 2.46 7.85 -1.93
C THR A 215 1.11 8.53 -1.93
N ARG A 216 1.09 9.83 -2.21
CA ARG A 216 -0.12 10.62 -2.41
C ARG A 216 -0.36 10.76 -3.89
N MET A 217 -1.58 10.49 -4.34
CA MET A 217 -2.02 10.83 -5.69
C MET A 217 -3.20 11.79 -5.63
N PHE A 218 -3.14 12.84 -6.45
CA PHE A 218 -4.16 13.88 -6.50
C PHE A 218 -4.52 14.16 -7.95
N HIS A 219 -5.82 14.21 -8.23
CA HIS A 219 -6.33 14.58 -9.54
C HIS A 219 -7.50 15.54 -9.39
N MET A 220 -7.37 16.69 -10.04
CA MET A 220 -8.43 17.67 -10.15
C MET A 220 -9.31 17.34 -11.36
N LEU A 221 -10.63 17.54 -11.22
CA LEU A 221 -11.58 17.39 -12.31
C LEU A 221 -11.14 18.23 -13.51
N ASN A 222 -11.15 17.62 -14.70
CA ASN A 222 -10.71 18.22 -15.97
C ASN A 222 -9.20 18.45 -16.11
N SER A 223 -8.38 17.99 -15.16
CA SER A 223 -6.93 17.85 -15.37
C SER A 223 -6.64 16.69 -16.32
N ASP A 224 -5.57 16.77 -17.09
CA ASP A 224 -5.05 15.72 -17.98
C ASP A 224 -3.98 14.83 -17.33
N TYR A 225 -3.53 15.20 -16.12
CA TYR A 225 -2.59 14.41 -15.32
C TYR A 225 -3.10 14.15 -13.90
N VAL A 226 -2.44 13.20 -13.25
CA VAL A 226 -2.49 12.95 -11.80
C VAL A 226 -1.15 13.39 -11.20
N LEU A 227 -1.18 14.21 -10.15
CA LEU A 227 0.02 14.49 -9.36
C LEU A 227 0.30 13.32 -8.43
N ARG A 228 1.55 12.83 -8.43
CA ARG A 228 2.04 11.82 -7.49
C ARG A 228 3.17 12.42 -6.66
N GLU A 229 2.97 12.43 -5.33
CA GLU A 229 4.01 12.77 -4.36
C GLU A 229 4.39 11.51 -3.60
N TYR A 230 5.67 11.10 -3.68
CA TYR A 230 6.23 10.05 -2.84
C TYR A 230 7.11 10.68 -1.75
N THR A 231 6.92 10.27 -0.51
CA THR A 231 7.69 10.77 0.64
C THR A 231 8.16 9.64 1.52
N ILE A 232 9.44 9.64 1.89
CA ILE A 232 10.00 8.80 2.94
C ILE A 232 10.24 9.67 4.17
N LYS A 233 9.66 9.26 5.30
CA LYS A 233 9.91 9.87 6.61
C LYS A 233 10.46 8.82 7.54
N GLU A 234 11.48 9.17 8.32
CA GLU A 234 12.13 8.22 9.21
C GLU A 234 12.84 8.92 10.36
N ALA A 235 12.68 8.40 11.58
CA ALA A 235 13.51 8.74 12.73
C ALA A 235 13.81 7.49 13.55
N ARG A 236 14.90 7.52 14.30
CA ARG A 236 15.16 6.51 15.33
C ARG A 236 14.24 6.74 16.51
N ALA A 237 13.92 5.68 17.25
CA ALA A 237 13.06 5.79 18.43
C ALA A 237 13.64 6.76 19.47
N GLU A 238 14.98 6.79 19.62
CA GLU A 238 15.70 7.72 20.52
C GLU A 238 15.53 9.20 20.16
N ASP A 239 15.34 9.53 18.88
CA ASP A 239 15.18 10.90 18.39
C ASP A 239 13.72 11.38 18.51
N ILE A 240 12.80 10.46 18.75
CA ILE A 240 11.37 10.75 18.84
C ILE A 240 11.03 11.04 20.31
N ASN A 241 10.84 12.32 20.64
CA ASN A 241 10.43 12.78 21.98
C ASN A 241 8.96 12.48 22.32
N ILE A 242 8.46 11.30 21.94
CA ILE A 242 7.12 10.81 22.26
C ILE A 242 7.28 9.40 22.87
N PRO A 243 6.67 9.09 24.03
CA PRO A 243 6.70 7.74 24.57
C PRO A 243 6.08 6.71 23.60
N THR A 244 6.64 5.51 23.51
CA THR A 244 6.13 4.41 22.66
C THR A 244 4.65 4.10 22.92
N SER A 245 4.16 4.31 24.16
CA SER A 245 2.76 4.16 24.54
C SER A 245 1.79 5.16 23.89
N GLN A 246 2.31 6.29 23.39
CA GLN A 246 1.57 7.30 22.63
C GLN A 246 1.77 7.14 21.12
N MET A 247 2.68 6.27 20.68
CA MET A 247 2.90 5.92 19.27
C MET A 247 1.95 4.81 18.78
N LYS A 248 0.68 4.83 19.23
CA LYS A 248 -0.28 3.76 18.89
C LYS A 248 -0.71 3.84 17.44
N GLU A 249 -1.01 5.05 16.97
CA GLU A 249 -1.48 5.28 15.62
C GLU A 249 -0.40 5.96 14.76
N ALA A 250 -0.35 5.58 13.50
CA ALA A 250 0.57 6.16 12.53
C ALA A 250 0.40 7.69 12.41
N ASP A 251 -0.84 8.17 12.52
CA ASP A 251 -1.18 9.60 12.38
C ASP A 251 -0.64 10.47 13.54
N ASP A 252 -0.33 9.88 14.70
CA ASP A 252 0.24 10.60 15.85
C ASP A 252 1.74 10.87 15.67
N VAL A 253 2.45 9.98 14.98
CA VAL A 253 3.92 10.01 14.89
C VAL A 253 4.41 10.55 13.55
N ILE A 254 3.74 10.23 12.45
CA ILE A 254 4.17 10.65 11.10
C ILE A 254 4.41 12.16 10.94
N PRO A 255 3.61 13.07 11.54
CA PRO A 255 3.82 14.51 11.41
C PRO A 255 5.15 15.01 11.98
N ILE A 256 5.74 14.29 12.95
CA ILE A 256 7.01 14.69 13.60
C ILE A 256 8.25 14.05 12.97
N LEU A 257 8.07 13.04 12.11
CA LEU A 257 9.19 12.37 11.46
C LEU A 257 9.84 13.29 10.40
N PRO A 258 11.18 13.38 10.38
CA PRO A 258 11.87 14.18 9.37
C PRO A 258 11.75 13.50 8.00
N VAL A 259 11.52 14.31 6.97
CA VAL A 259 11.49 13.86 5.58
C VAL A 259 12.90 13.54 5.12
N LYS A 260 13.14 12.30 4.70
CA LYS A 260 14.41 11.82 4.15
C LYS A 260 14.46 11.94 2.63
N GLU A 261 13.33 11.67 1.98
CA GLU A 261 13.21 11.70 0.53
C GLU A 261 11.83 12.23 0.16
N LYS A 262 11.79 13.04 -0.90
CA LYS A 262 10.55 13.54 -1.49
C LYS A 262 10.69 13.57 -3.00
N ILE A 263 9.81 12.89 -3.71
CA ILE A 263 9.75 12.84 -5.17
C ILE A 263 8.38 13.34 -5.63
N MET A 264 8.37 14.16 -6.67
CA MET A 264 7.18 14.77 -7.24
C MET A 264 7.11 14.45 -8.73
N GLU A 265 5.99 13.87 -9.15
CA GLU A 265 5.79 13.39 -10.52
C GLU A 265 4.39 13.73 -11.03
N LYS A 266 4.27 13.92 -12.34
CA LYS A 266 3.02 13.91 -13.09
C LYS A 266 2.85 12.57 -13.77
N LEU A 267 1.66 11.99 -13.61
CA LEU A 267 1.23 10.82 -14.35
C LEU A 267 0.31 11.30 -15.46
N ILE A 268 0.83 11.33 -16.68
CA ILE A 268 0.10 11.76 -17.87
C ILE A 268 -0.60 10.56 -18.46
N VAL A 269 -1.92 10.67 -18.60
CA VAL A 269 -2.74 9.62 -19.20
C VAL A 269 -2.66 9.77 -20.72
N ASN A 270 -1.93 8.87 -21.38
CA ASN A 270 -1.86 8.89 -22.84
C ASN A 270 -3.19 8.36 -23.39
N LEU A 271 -3.90 9.22 -24.13
CA LEU A 271 -5.03 8.81 -24.93
C LEU A 271 -4.48 8.11 -26.17
N GLU A 272 -4.75 6.81 -26.33
CA GLU A 272 -4.54 6.17 -27.63
C GLU A 272 -5.43 6.90 -28.65
N ASN A 273 -4.81 7.66 -29.54
CA ASN A 273 -5.49 8.17 -30.71
C ASN A 273 -5.82 6.95 -31.58
N ASN A 274 -7.11 6.60 -31.66
CA ASN A 274 -7.64 5.65 -32.64
C ASN A 274 -7.08 5.86 -34.04
#